data_AF-A0A7K4XNM2-F1
#
_entry.id   AF-A0A7K4XNM2-F1
#
_cell.length_a   1.000
_cell.length_b   1.000
_cell.length_c   1.000
_cell.angle_alpha   90.00
_cell.angle_beta   90.00
_cell.angle_gamma   90.00
#
_symmetry.space_group_name_H-M   'P 1'
#
loop_
_entity.id
_entity.type
_entity.pdbx_description
1 polymer ?
#
loop_
_entity_poly.entity_id
_entity_poly.type
_entity_poly.pdbx_seq_one_letter_code
_entity_poly.pdbx_strand_id
1 'polypeptide(L)'
;EALERYALAYVDYKTALQVDCSVQAAHDGVNRMTKALLEKDGVNWRQKLPPIPTVPVAAQTRWSTPSAQAPGANTPPATAPQGRRGGNTAAGMERARMLKEEGNEFVKKGNHKKAVEKYSESLQLNKECATYTNRALCYLTLKQYKEAAQDCTEALKLDPKNVKALYRRAQAFKELKDYKSSIADIKSLLKTEPKNTAALRLLQELNRA
;
A
#
# COMPACT_ATOMS: atom_id res chain seq x y z
N GLU A 1 39.11 1.06 -17.78
CA GLU A 1 38.26 0.61 -18.91
C GLU A 1 36.96 -0.11 -18.54
N ALA A 2 36.93 -1.40 -18.15
CA ALA A 2 35.66 -2.12 -17.99
C ALA A 2 34.70 -1.52 -16.93
N LEU A 3 35.25 -0.86 -15.91
CA LEU A 3 34.50 -0.31 -14.78
C LEU A 3 33.97 1.11 -15.02
N GLU A 4 34.68 1.92 -15.81
CA GLU A 4 34.18 3.20 -16.29
C GLU A 4 32.95 2.99 -17.19
N ARG A 5 32.93 1.87 -17.92
CA ARG A 5 31.77 1.43 -18.71
C ARG A 5 30.57 1.08 -17.83
N TYR A 6 30.76 0.57 -16.61
CA TYR A 6 29.66 0.28 -15.69
C TYR A 6 29.07 1.54 -15.05
N ALA A 7 29.90 2.52 -14.72
CA ALA A 7 29.42 3.81 -14.22
C ALA A 7 28.64 4.59 -15.30
N LEU A 8 29.16 4.61 -16.53
CA LEU A 8 28.50 5.25 -17.67
C LEU A 8 27.20 4.53 -18.05
N ALA A 9 27.22 3.20 -18.15
CA ALA A 9 26.03 2.42 -18.47
C ALA A 9 24.94 2.55 -17.39
N TYR A 10 25.31 2.68 -16.11
CA TYR A 10 24.33 2.94 -15.04
C TYR A 10 23.61 4.28 -15.25
N VAL A 11 24.34 5.31 -15.68
CA VAL A 11 23.77 6.63 -16.00
C VAL A 11 22.87 6.52 -17.22
N ASP A 12 23.31 5.84 -18.28
CA ASP A 12 22.52 5.65 -19.51
C ASP A 12 21.19 4.94 -19.24
N TYR A 13 21.18 3.87 -18.43
CA TYR A 13 19.94 3.19 -18.06
C TYR A 13 19.05 4.06 -17.16
N LYS A 14 19.63 4.86 -16.26
CA LYS A 14 18.85 5.82 -15.46
C LYS A 14 18.23 6.92 -16.32
N THR A 15 18.94 7.41 -17.32
CA THR A 15 18.46 8.38 -18.30
C THR A 15 17.36 7.77 -19.17
N ALA A 16 17.52 6.53 -19.63
CA ALA A 16 16.48 5.81 -20.37
C ALA A 16 15.19 5.66 -19.55
N LEU A 17 15.30 5.35 -18.25
CA LEU A 17 14.14 5.27 -17.35
C LEU A 17 13.46 6.61 -17.07
N GLN A 18 14.15 7.75 -17.27
CA GLN A 18 13.52 9.08 -17.23
C GLN A 18 12.69 9.36 -18.48
N VAL A 19 12.95 8.67 -19.60
CA VAL A 19 12.23 8.80 -20.86
C VAL A 19 11.08 7.80 -20.94
N ASP A 20 11.35 6.54 -20.60
CA ASP A 20 10.37 5.46 -20.58
C ASP A 20 10.60 4.55 -19.37
N CYS A 21 9.69 4.64 -18.39
CA CYS A 21 9.78 3.88 -17.16
C CYS A 21 9.34 2.41 -17.30
N SER A 22 8.81 2.01 -18.46
CA SER A 22 8.31 0.65 -18.72
C SER A 22 9.36 -0.30 -19.29
N VAL A 23 10.55 0.21 -19.63
CA VAL A 23 11.64 -0.58 -20.22
C VAL A 23 12.27 -1.49 -19.16
N GLN A 24 11.87 -2.77 -19.18
CA GLN A 24 12.33 -3.77 -18.21
C GLN A 24 13.84 -4.01 -18.26
N ALA A 25 14.42 -4.01 -19.46
CA ALA A 25 15.87 -4.16 -19.65
C ALA A 25 16.68 -3.04 -18.96
N ALA A 26 16.10 -1.84 -18.84
CA ALA A 26 16.75 -0.73 -18.16
C ALA A 26 16.71 -0.88 -16.63
N HIS A 27 15.60 -1.39 -16.07
CA HIS A 27 15.52 -1.75 -14.66
C HIS A 27 16.52 -2.85 -14.29
N ASP A 28 16.60 -3.90 -15.11
CA ASP A 28 17.52 -5.02 -14.87
C ASP A 28 18.99 -4.59 -14.98
N GLY A 29 19.31 -3.71 -15.93
CA GLY A 29 20.64 -3.11 -16.08
C GLY A 29 21.05 -2.27 -14.87
N VAL A 30 20.15 -1.40 -14.37
CA VAL A 30 20.36 -0.60 -13.16
C VAL A 30 20.62 -1.49 -11.94
N ASN A 31 19.82 -2.54 -11.76
CA ASN A 31 19.95 -3.45 -10.62
C ASN A 31 21.24 -4.25 -10.66
N ARG A 32 21.66 -4.70 -11.85
CA ARG A 32 22.93 -5.41 -12.04
C ARG A 32 24.13 -4.52 -11.74
N MET A 33 24.14 -3.29 -12.26
CA MET A 33 25.24 -2.34 -12.00
C MET A 33 25.27 -1.89 -10.55
N THR A 34 24.11 -1.70 -9.91
CA THR A 34 24.05 -1.35 -8.48
C THR A 34 24.75 -2.38 -7.61
N LYS A 35 24.54 -3.68 -7.88
CA LYS A 35 25.20 -4.76 -7.14
C LYS A 35 26.71 -4.76 -7.38
N ALA A 36 27.13 -4.70 -8.64
CA ALA A 36 28.55 -4.69 -9.01
C ALA A 36 29.32 -3.49 -8.43
N LEU A 37 28.68 -2.31 -8.37
CA LEU A 37 29.26 -1.09 -7.79
C LEU A 37 29.28 -1.16 -6.25
N LEU A 38 28.26 -1.74 -5.63
CA LEU A 38 28.18 -1.91 -4.17
C LEU A 38 29.21 -2.92 -3.65
N GLU A 39 29.43 -4.03 -4.35
CA GLU A 39 30.43 -5.05 -3.98
C GLU A 39 31.86 -4.51 -4.02
N LYS A 40 32.13 -3.53 -4.88
CA LYS A 40 33.47 -2.98 -5.06
C LYS A 40 33.74 -1.73 -4.22
N ASP A 41 32.82 -0.76 -4.25
CA ASP A 41 33.02 0.57 -3.66
C ASP A 41 32.30 0.73 -2.31
N GLY A 42 31.62 -0.32 -1.84
CA GLY A 42 30.89 -0.33 -0.58
C GLY A 42 29.82 0.77 -0.54
N VAL A 43 29.49 1.27 0.64
CA VAL A 43 28.44 2.31 0.82
C VAL A 43 28.71 3.63 0.07
N ASN A 44 29.95 3.87 -0.36
CA ASN A 44 30.37 5.11 -1.02
C ASN A 44 30.31 5.05 -2.55
N TRP A 45 29.83 3.95 -3.13
CA TRP A 45 29.73 3.77 -4.58
C TRP A 45 28.98 4.89 -5.31
N ARG A 46 27.96 5.47 -4.65
CA ARG A 46 27.18 6.59 -5.20
C ARG A 46 27.96 7.89 -5.32
N GLN A 47 28.96 8.12 -4.46
CA GLN A 47 29.75 9.36 -4.48
C GLN A 47 30.75 9.37 -5.65
N LYS A 48 31.04 8.20 -6.24
CA LYS A 48 31.96 8.03 -7.36
C LYS A 48 31.29 8.07 -8.73
N LEU A 49 29.96 8.22 -8.77
CA LEU A 49 29.21 8.26 -10.03
C LEU A 49 29.12 9.69 -10.58
N PRO A 50 29.22 9.87 -11.91
CA PRO A 50 28.98 11.17 -12.53
C PRO A 50 27.50 11.57 -12.35
N PRO A 51 27.19 12.88 -12.37
CA PRO A 51 25.83 13.37 -12.20
C PRO A 51 24.93 12.86 -13.33
N ILE A 52 23.74 12.38 -12.97
CA ILE A 52 22.75 11.91 -13.95
C ILE A 52 22.21 13.16 -14.67
N PRO A 53 22.30 13.25 -16.01
CA PRO A 53 21.76 14.38 -16.75
C PRO A 53 20.24 14.42 -16.63
N THR A 54 19.69 15.60 -16.38
CA THR A 54 18.23 15.82 -16.32
C THR A 54 17.68 15.88 -17.74
N VAL A 55 16.81 14.93 -18.10
CA VAL A 55 16.17 14.93 -19.41
C VAL A 55 14.93 15.86 -19.41
N PRO A 56 14.81 16.79 -20.37
CA PRO A 56 13.62 17.65 -20.50
C PRO A 56 12.35 16.85 -20.79
N VAL A 57 11.22 17.28 -20.21
CA VAL A 57 9.88 16.65 -20.37
C VAL A 57 9.47 16.48 -21.84
N ALA A 58 9.95 17.34 -22.75
CA ALA A 58 9.68 17.23 -24.19
C ALA A 58 10.19 15.92 -24.84
N ALA A 59 11.19 15.25 -24.25
CA ALA A 59 11.69 13.96 -24.74
C ALA A 59 10.80 12.77 -24.30
N GLN A 60 10.02 12.94 -23.22
CA GLN A 60 9.09 11.92 -22.71
C GLN A 60 7.84 11.78 -23.59
N THR A 61 7.46 12.85 -24.30
CA THR A 61 6.22 12.89 -25.09
C THR A 61 6.40 12.43 -26.54
N ARG A 62 7.63 12.36 -27.06
CA ARG A 62 7.92 12.09 -28.49
C ARG A 62 7.53 10.67 -28.96
N TRP A 63 7.38 9.72 -28.04
CA TRP A 63 6.99 8.33 -28.36
C TRP A 63 5.51 8.01 -28.07
N SER A 64 4.72 9.00 -27.64
CA SER A 64 3.30 8.83 -27.28
C SER A 64 2.34 9.27 -28.39
N THR A 65 2.66 8.97 -29.66
CA THR A 65 1.74 9.23 -30.80
C THR A 65 1.43 7.92 -31.53
N PRO A 66 0.24 7.32 -31.31
CA PRO A 66 -0.37 6.48 -32.32
C PRO A 66 -0.93 7.37 -33.43
N SER A 67 -0.58 7.02 -34.67
CA SER A 67 -1.11 7.62 -35.90
C SER A 67 -2.64 7.54 -35.94
N ALA A 68 -3.32 8.69 -36.08
CA ALA A 68 -4.62 8.75 -36.77
C ALA A 68 -4.36 8.55 -38.28
N GLN A 69 -5.20 7.92 -39.11
CA GLN A 69 -6.61 8.29 -39.35
C GLN A 69 -7.27 7.27 -40.31
N ALA A 70 -8.53 6.87 -40.03
CA ALA A 70 -9.55 6.54 -41.04
C ALA A 70 -10.94 6.48 -40.36
N PRO A 71 -12.01 7.06 -40.93
CA PRO A 71 -13.36 7.00 -40.36
C PRO A 71 -14.27 6.00 -41.10
N GLY A 72 -15.11 5.27 -40.36
CA GLY A 72 -16.27 4.58 -40.95
C GLY A 72 -16.85 3.42 -40.14
N ALA A 73 -18.16 3.52 -39.87
CA ALA A 73 -19.13 2.44 -39.58
C ALA A 73 -19.30 1.91 -38.13
N ASN A 74 -20.37 2.41 -37.50
CA ASN A 74 -21.41 1.75 -36.68
C ASN A 74 -21.14 0.35 -36.07
N THR A 75 -21.06 0.28 -34.73
CA THR A 75 -21.84 -0.63 -33.82
C THR A 75 -21.37 -0.48 -32.35
N PRO A 76 -22.27 -0.46 -31.34
CA PRO A 76 -21.93 -0.77 -29.94
C PRO A 76 -22.49 -2.16 -29.55
N PRO A 77 -22.27 -2.68 -28.32
CA PRO A 77 -21.15 -2.52 -27.39
C PRO A 77 -20.58 -3.89 -26.93
N ALA A 78 -19.28 -4.03 -26.66
CA ALA A 78 -18.81 -5.07 -25.74
C ALA A 78 -17.36 -4.82 -25.27
N THR A 79 -17.22 -4.76 -23.95
CA THR A 79 -15.99 -5.04 -23.17
C THR A 79 -14.84 -4.04 -23.30
N ALA A 80 -14.82 -3.10 -22.35
CA ALA A 80 -13.61 -2.42 -21.92
C ALA A 80 -12.54 -3.43 -21.50
N PRO A 81 -11.26 -3.29 -21.88
CA PRO A 81 -10.18 -3.80 -21.06
C PRO A 81 -10.02 -2.82 -19.90
N GLN A 82 -10.53 -3.25 -18.75
CA GLN A 82 -10.22 -2.70 -17.44
C GLN A 82 -8.72 -2.43 -17.29
N GLY A 83 -8.43 -1.35 -16.55
CA GLY A 83 -7.10 -0.88 -16.22
C GLY A 83 -6.17 -2.00 -15.77
N ARG A 84 -4.90 -1.84 -16.16
CA ARG A 84 -3.80 -2.76 -15.84
C ARG A 84 -3.91 -3.27 -14.40
N ARG A 85 -4.43 -4.49 -14.23
CA ARG A 85 -4.14 -5.40 -13.12
C ARG A 85 -2.62 -5.39 -12.97
N GLY A 86 -2.10 -4.99 -11.82
CA GLY A 86 -2.13 -5.88 -10.66
C GLY A 86 -0.92 -6.80 -10.73
N GLY A 87 0.28 -6.22 -10.69
CA GLY A 87 1.50 -6.95 -10.42
C GLY A 87 1.84 -6.76 -8.95
N ASN A 88 1.24 -7.57 -8.07
CA ASN A 88 1.80 -7.86 -6.75
C ASN A 88 3.18 -8.49 -7.00
N THR A 89 4.19 -7.67 -7.26
CA THR A 89 5.56 -8.15 -7.36
C THR A 89 5.95 -8.65 -5.97
N ALA A 90 6.65 -9.78 -5.90
CA ALA A 90 7.14 -10.31 -4.63
C ALA A 90 7.91 -9.24 -3.83
N ALA A 91 8.66 -8.37 -4.53
CA ALA A 91 9.33 -7.22 -3.94
C ALA A 91 8.38 -6.17 -3.35
N GLY A 92 7.24 -5.90 -4.00
CA GLY A 92 6.20 -4.99 -3.49
C GLY A 92 5.47 -5.55 -2.26
N MET A 93 5.17 -6.86 -2.26
CA MET A 93 4.58 -7.53 -1.11
C MET A 93 5.55 -7.61 0.08
N GLU A 94 6.83 -7.90 -0.19
CA GLU A 94 7.86 -7.91 0.86
C GLU A 94 8.06 -6.51 1.45
N ARG A 95 8.07 -5.48 0.60
CA ARG A 95 8.11 -4.09 1.07
C ARG A 95 6.88 -3.72 1.90
N ALA A 96 5.69 -4.14 1.49
CA ALA A 96 4.47 -3.95 2.28
C ALA A 96 4.58 -4.64 3.64
N ARG A 97 5.13 -5.85 3.70
CA ARG A 97 5.35 -6.60 4.94
C ARG A 97 6.34 -5.88 5.87
N MET A 98 7.45 -5.37 5.34
CA MET A 98 8.42 -4.58 6.12
C MET A 98 7.77 -3.32 6.69
N LEU A 99 7.01 -2.57 5.89
CA LEU A 99 6.28 -1.38 6.34
C LEU A 99 5.24 -1.69 7.42
N LYS A 100 4.52 -2.81 7.30
CA LYS A 100 3.61 -3.30 8.34
C LYS A 100 4.36 -3.56 9.64
N GLU A 101 5.53 -4.21 9.59
CA GLU A 101 6.31 -4.50 10.79
C GLU A 101 6.89 -3.22 11.42
N GLU A 102 7.37 -2.26 10.63
CA GLU A 102 7.74 -0.92 11.12
C GLU A 102 6.57 -0.24 11.83
N GLY A 103 5.36 -0.34 11.26
CA GLY A 103 4.13 0.14 11.90
C GLY A 103 3.89 -0.52 13.26
N ASN A 104 4.06 -1.84 13.36
CA ASN A 104 3.93 -2.59 14.61
C ASN A 104 4.94 -2.09 15.66
N GLU A 105 6.19 -1.85 15.26
CA GLU A 105 7.24 -1.31 16.14
C GLU A 105 6.90 0.09 16.66
N PHE A 106 6.33 0.97 15.81
CA PHE A 106 5.86 2.26 16.26
C PHE A 106 4.69 2.16 17.24
N VAL A 107 3.77 1.20 17.06
CA VAL A 107 2.70 0.92 18.03
C VAL A 107 3.26 0.48 19.38
N LYS A 108 4.27 -0.41 19.40
CA LYS A 108 4.94 -0.84 20.63
C LYS A 108 5.61 0.32 21.37
N LYS A 109 6.15 1.28 20.61
CA LYS A 109 6.74 2.52 21.14
C LYS A 109 5.70 3.58 21.53
N GLY A 110 4.40 3.32 21.36
CA GLY A 110 3.30 4.24 21.65
C GLY A 110 3.12 5.37 20.61
N ASN A 111 3.88 5.35 19.51
CA ASN A 111 3.76 6.36 18.46
C ASN A 111 2.73 5.94 17.40
N HIS A 112 1.46 6.09 17.75
CA HIS A 112 0.35 5.68 16.89
C HIS A 112 0.25 6.50 15.59
N LYS A 113 0.69 7.77 15.58
CA LYS A 113 0.67 8.61 14.37
C LYS A 113 1.62 8.09 13.30
N LYS A 114 2.88 7.83 13.67
CA LYS A 114 3.87 7.24 12.75
C LYS A 114 3.48 5.83 12.31
N ALA A 115 2.86 5.06 13.20
CA ALA A 115 2.34 3.74 12.83
C ALA A 115 1.29 3.83 11.72
N VAL A 116 0.35 4.78 11.80
CA VAL A 116 -0.67 5.01 10.76
C VAL A 116 -0.04 5.35 9.42
N GLU A 117 0.99 6.18 9.38
CA GLU A 117 1.72 6.52 8.16
C GLU A 117 2.30 5.27 7.51
N LYS A 118 3.03 4.45 8.30
CA LYS A 118 3.64 3.20 7.82
C LYS A 118 2.63 2.16 7.34
N TYR A 119 1.52 2.00 8.06
CA TYR A 119 0.43 1.14 7.60
C TYR A 119 -0.22 1.66 6.32
N SER A 120 -0.33 2.99 6.16
CA SER A 120 -0.89 3.58 4.93
C SER A 120 0.01 3.31 3.74
N GLU A 121 1.33 3.49 3.88
CA GLU A 121 2.30 3.12 2.85
C GLU A 121 2.22 1.61 2.53
N SER A 122 2.11 0.76 3.55
CA SER A 122 1.93 -0.69 3.34
C SER A 122 0.66 -1.01 2.54
N LEU A 123 -0.46 -0.34 2.83
CA LEU A 123 -1.75 -0.56 2.16
C LEU A 123 -1.78 -0.05 0.72
N GLN A 124 -0.94 0.91 0.35
CA GLN A 124 -0.75 1.33 -1.04
C GLN A 124 -0.09 0.22 -1.87
N LEU A 125 0.79 -0.57 -1.25
CA LEU A 125 1.51 -1.67 -1.91
C LEU A 125 0.72 -2.98 -1.88
N ASN A 126 0.14 -3.33 -0.74
CA ASN A 126 -0.65 -4.54 -0.56
C ASN A 126 -1.81 -4.32 0.40
N LYS A 127 -3.03 -4.53 -0.09
CA LYS A 127 -4.25 -4.43 0.71
C LYS A 127 -4.43 -5.72 1.52
N GLU A 128 -4.16 -5.65 2.81
CA GLU A 128 -4.23 -6.78 3.73
C GLU A 128 -5.18 -6.47 4.90
N CYS A 129 -6.04 -7.44 5.24
CA CYS A 129 -7.00 -7.30 6.34
C CYS A 129 -6.32 -6.95 7.68
N ALA A 130 -5.20 -7.60 8.00
CA ALA A 130 -4.47 -7.36 9.24
C ALA A 130 -3.91 -5.94 9.31
N THR A 131 -3.39 -5.39 8.20
CA THR A 131 -2.87 -4.02 8.15
C THR A 131 -3.97 -2.99 8.36
N TYR A 132 -5.13 -3.14 7.70
CA TYR A 132 -6.30 -2.28 7.96
C TYR A 132 -6.72 -2.36 9.43
N THR A 133 -6.81 -3.57 9.98
CA THR A 133 -7.23 -3.79 11.36
C THR A 133 -6.26 -3.10 12.33
N ASN A 134 -4.94 -3.22 12.13
CA ASN A 134 -3.91 -2.57 12.95
C ASN A 134 -3.91 -1.04 12.83
N ARG A 135 -4.14 -0.50 11.63
CA ARG A 135 -4.30 0.96 11.44
C ARG A 135 -5.55 1.48 12.15
N ALA A 136 -6.66 0.75 12.08
CA ALA A 136 -7.88 1.07 12.82
C ALA A 136 -7.67 1.14 14.35
N LEU A 137 -6.85 0.25 14.91
CA LEU A 137 -6.49 0.33 16.34
C LEU A 137 -5.76 1.63 16.67
N CYS A 138 -4.82 2.04 15.82
CA CYS A 138 -4.10 3.29 16.02
C CYS A 138 -5.06 4.49 15.96
N TYR A 139 -6.01 4.49 15.01
CA TYR A 139 -7.04 5.51 14.94
C TYR A 139 -7.95 5.54 16.17
N LEU A 140 -8.34 4.38 16.72
CA LEU A 140 -9.07 4.32 17.99
C LEU A 140 -8.29 4.99 19.13
N THR A 141 -6.99 4.68 19.28
CA THR A 141 -6.15 5.31 20.31
C THR A 141 -5.98 6.82 20.09
N LEU A 142 -5.97 7.26 18.83
CA LEU A 142 -5.92 8.67 18.45
C LEU A 142 -7.29 9.38 18.50
N LYS A 143 -8.36 8.68 18.92
CA LYS A 143 -9.75 9.17 18.95
C LYS A 143 -10.31 9.57 17.57
N GLN A 144 -9.73 9.03 16.50
CA GLN A 144 -10.17 9.20 15.12
C GLN A 144 -11.16 8.09 14.74
N TYR A 145 -12.35 8.15 15.35
CA TYR A 145 -13.30 7.03 15.29
C TYR A 145 -13.91 6.81 13.91
N LYS A 146 -14.07 7.86 13.10
CA LYS A 146 -14.63 7.74 11.74
C LYS A 146 -13.68 6.95 10.83
N GLU A 147 -12.40 7.31 10.87
CA GLU A 147 -11.33 6.66 10.13
C GLU A 147 -11.13 5.21 10.59
N ALA A 148 -11.20 4.96 11.90
CA ALA A 148 -11.17 3.61 12.44
C ALA A 148 -12.32 2.73 11.92
N ALA A 149 -13.55 3.29 11.86
CA ALA A 149 -14.71 2.56 11.34
C ALA A 149 -14.60 2.28 9.83
N GLN A 150 -14.05 3.22 9.06
CA GLN A 150 -13.77 3.03 7.63
C GLN A 150 -12.74 1.91 7.41
N ASP A 151 -11.63 1.93 8.14
CA ASP A 151 -10.59 0.90 8.05
C ASP A 151 -11.09 -0.49 8.42
N CYS A 152 -11.89 -0.60 9.48
CA CYS A 152 -12.49 -1.87 9.84
C CYS A 152 -13.48 -2.34 8.77
N THR A 153 -14.17 -1.42 8.10
CA THR A 153 -15.08 -1.78 7.00
C THR A 153 -14.31 -2.31 5.79
N GLU A 154 -13.17 -1.72 5.43
CA GLU A 154 -12.29 -2.28 4.39
C GLU A 154 -11.70 -3.63 4.81
N ALA A 155 -11.30 -3.79 6.08
CA ALA A 155 -10.84 -5.07 6.61
C ALA A 155 -11.92 -6.16 6.50
N LEU A 156 -13.18 -5.83 6.79
CA LEU A 156 -14.32 -6.76 6.72
C LEU A 156 -14.77 -7.05 5.29
N LYS A 157 -14.47 -6.19 4.31
CA LYS A 157 -14.63 -6.53 2.89
C LYS A 157 -13.66 -7.64 2.47
N LEU A 158 -12.45 -7.64 3.04
CA LEU A 158 -11.44 -8.67 2.78
C LEU A 158 -11.68 -9.95 3.56
N ASP A 159 -12.05 -9.83 4.84
CA ASP A 159 -12.39 -10.94 5.72
C ASP A 159 -13.65 -10.61 6.54
N PRO A 160 -14.85 -11.00 6.07
CA PRO A 160 -16.11 -10.67 6.73
C PRO A 160 -16.27 -11.26 8.13
N LYS A 161 -15.49 -12.29 8.48
CA LYS A 161 -15.56 -12.97 9.77
C LYS A 161 -14.46 -12.54 10.74
N ASN A 162 -13.73 -11.47 10.41
CA ASN A 162 -12.65 -10.99 11.25
C ASN A 162 -13.18 -10.42 12.57
N VAL A 163 -13.06 -11.21 13.63
CA VAL A 163 -13.50 -10.87 14.99
C VAL A 163 -12.87 -9.56 15.49
N LYS A 164 -11.58 -9.34 15.21
CA LYS A 164 -10.86 -8.13 15.64
C LYS A 164 -11.39 -6.89 14.92
N ALA A 165 -11.64 -6.97 13.62
CA ALA A 165 -12.20 -5.85 12.86
C ALA A 165 -13.64 -5.54 13.29
N LEU A 166 -14.49 -6.55 13.50
CA LEU A 166 -15.85 -6.37 14.04
C LEU A 166 -15.82 -5.67 15.41
N TYR A 167 -14.97 -6.15 16.32
CA TYR A 167 -14.87 -5.57 17.67
C TYR A 167 -14.40 -4.11 17.62
N ARG A 168 -13.33 -3.81 16.85
CA ARG A 168 -12.78 -2.46 16.73
C ARG A 168 -13.77 -1.50 16.06
N ARG A 169 -14.52 -1.97 15.04
CA ARG A 169 -15.57 -1.17 14.40
C ARG A 169 -16.71 -0.86 15.37
N ALA A 170 -17.13 -1.85 16.16
CA ALA A 170 -18.14 -1.64 17.20
C ALA A 170 -17.70 -0.62 18.26
N GLN A 171 -16.43 -0.68 18.70
CA GLN A 171 -15.86 0.33 19.60
C GLN A 171 -15.90 1.73 18.97
N ALA A 172 -15.48 1.86 17.71
CA ALA A 172 -15.56 3.13 16.99
C ALA A 172 -17.00 3.66 16.90
N PHE A 173 -17.96 2.80 16.58
CA PHE A 173 -19.38 3.19 16.53
C PHE A 173 -19.96 3.58 17.89
N LYS A 174 -19.54 2.91 18.98
CA LYS A 174 -19.91 3.31 20.34
C LYS A 174 -19.50 4.75 20.61
N GLU A 175 -18.25 5.09 20.30
CA GLU A 175 -17.72 6.44 20.52
C GLU A 175 -18.37 7.48 19.60
N LEU A 176 -18.81 7.07 18.40
CA LEU A 176 -19.62 7.89 17.49
C LEU A 176 -21.10 7.96 17.88
N LYS A 177 -21.52 7.31 18.99
CA LYS A 177 -22.91 7.19 19.45
C LYS A 177 -23.85 6.47 18.47
N ASP A 178 -23.30 5.72 17.53
CA ASP A 178 -24.07 4.81 16.68
C ASP A 178 -24.17 3.42 17.34
N TYR A 179 -24.99 3.35 18.39
CA TYR A 179 -25.15 2.12 19.15
C TYR A 179 -25.84 1.02 18.33
N LYS A 180 -26.68 1.38 17.35
CA LYS A 180 -27.37 0.41 16.48
C LYS A 180 -26.36 -0.37 15.64
N SER A 181 -25.46 0.32 14.96
CA SER A 181 -24.40 -0.32 14.16
C SER A 181 -23.41 -1.07 15.05
N SER A 182 -23.06 -0.53 16.22
CA SER A 182 -22.18 -1.18 17.19
C SER A 182 -22.75 -2.52 17.69
N ILE A 183 -24.03 -2.56 18.06
CA ILE A 183 -24.71 -3.79 18.51
C ILE A 183 -24.78 -4.82 17.38
N ALA A 184 -25.02 -4.39 16.13
CA ALA A 184 -25.06 -5.30 14.99
C ALA A 184 -23.71 -6.02 14.78
N ASP A 185 -22.60 -5.28 14.84
CA ASP A 185 -21.25 -5.83 14.73
C ASP A 185 -20.92 -6.79 15.87
N ILE A 186 -21.28 -6.45 17.11
CA ILE A 186 -21.06 -7.31 18.27
C ILE A 186 -21.89 -8.58 18.21
N LYS A 187 -23.15 -8.51 17.74
CA LYS A 187 -23.95 -9.70 17.48
C LYS A 187 -23.31 -10.60 16.42
N SER A 188 -22.76 -10.02 15.35
CA SER A 188 -22.03 -10.78 14.33
C SER A 188 -20.78 -11.44 14.89
N LEU A 189 -20.04 -10.73 15.74
CA LEU A 189 -18.87 -11.24 16.46
C LEU A 189 -19.26 -12.44 17.32
N LEU A 190 -20.30 -12.31 18.15
CA LEU A 190 -20.75 -13.37 19.06
C LEU A 190 -21.32 -14.61 18.34
N LYS A 191 -21.77 -14.48 17.08
CA LYS A 191 -22.10 -15.65 16.25
C LYS A 191 -20.85 -16.48 15.93
N THR A 192 -19.69 -15.83 15.79
CA THR A 192 -18.41 -16.50 15.50
C THR A 192 -17.72 -16.95 16.79
N GLU A 193 -17.69 -16.08 17.80
CA GLU A 193 -17.11 -16.36 19.12
C GLU A 193 -18.13 -16.09 20.24
N PRO A 194 -19.02 -17.05 20.54
CA PRO A 194 -20.08 -16.85 21.52
C PRO A 194 -19.58 -16.65 22.95
N LYS A 195 -18.35 -17.11 23.25
CA LYS A 195 -17.71 -17.01 24.58
C LYS A 195 -16.80 -15.80 24.73
N ASN A 196 -16.82 -14.86 23.79
CA ASN A 196 -15.98 -13.67 23.84
C ASN A 196 -16.48 -12.70 24.94
N THR A 197 -15.79 -12.69 26.08
CA THR A 197 -16.17 -11.89 27.26
C THR A 197 -16.12 -10.40 27.00
N ALA A 198 -15.17 -9.92 26.19
CA ALA A 198 -15.04 -8.51 25.85
C ALA A 198 -16.22 -8.03 24.99
N ALA A 199 -16.67 -8.85 24.04
CA ALA A 199 -17.84 -8.57 23.22
C ALA A 199 -19.14 -8.59 24.05
N LEU A 200 -19.31 -9.57 24.95
CA LEU A 200 -20.47 -9.63 25.85
C LEU A 200 -20.56 -8.41 26.77
N ARG A 201 -19.44 -7.98 27.36
CA ARG A 201 -19.39 -6.77 28.19
C ARG A 201 -19.77 -5.53 27.39
N LEU A 202 -19.22 -5.38 26.18
CA LEU A 202 -19.54 -4.24 25.31
C LEU A 202 -21.03 -4.24 24.91
N LEU A 203 -21.60 -5.41 24.59
CA LEU A 203 -23.04 -5.52 24.31
C LEU A 203 -23.90 -5.09 25.50
N GLN A 204 -23.53 -5.49 26.71
CA GLN A 204 -24.24 -5.09 27.93
C GLN A 204 -24.16 -3.58 28.16
N GLU A 205 -23.00 -2.97 27.90
CA GLU A 205 -22.80 -1.53 27.99
C GLU A 205 -23.65 -0.78 26.95
N LEU A 206 -23.67 -1.25 25.70
CA LEU A 206 -24.46 -0.67 24.61
C LEU A 206 -25.97 -0.76 24.82
N ASN A 207 -26.45 -1.83 25.47
CA ASN A 207 -27.88 -1.97 25.79
C ASN A 207 -28.32 -1.07 26.96
N ARG A 208 -27.38 -0.47 27.69
CA ARG A 208 -27.64 0.44 28.82
C ARG A 208 -27.53 1.92 28.44
N ALA A 209 -26.91 2.22 27.30
CA ALA A 209 -26.70 3.56 26.77
C ALA A 209 -27.90 4.03 25.93
#